data_AF-A0AA96XMF3-F1
#
_entry.id   AF-A0AA96XMF3-F1
#
_cell.length_a   1.000
_cell.length_b   1.000
_cell.length_c   1.000
_cell.angle_alpha   90.00
_cell.angle_beta   90.00
_cell.angle_gamma   90.00
#
_symmetry.space_group_name_H-M   'P 1'
#
loop_
_entity.id
_entity.type
_entity.pdbx_description
1 polymer ?
#
loop_
_entity_poly.entity_id
_entity_poly.type
_entity_poly.pdbx_seq_one_letter_code
_entity_poly.pdbx_strand_id
1 'polypeptide(L)'
;MTSACSVAVFAADVVEVRRRLFKTDLFAELKDRPSRLSLDLLAALAFIIKATAADVPELVAEGKAEFEAFFASTPLAAQCGSLYDAAPTQPVSFVELEDLGAPANCCPVEKQGPLQQVLQELQFEREAQPDRFLLDVKRNGYLERDDDGEWDVEVTAMKMFEAYWNPRFYSVTGSMAHDFLAKIRRFSRRGFFPDSREPVVLHKGIWHFNEYRPPTLQPVPGDWSDYDALTLHLVGGDRQAQDYLLDQLAMPLQRLAKEGKPLKTGIILTLYPAQGSGKQLLYEGLFPMYGESNCVVLDQDRLDSKFTGMLKNKLFVVLNETMSDTNRSRETANKLKAMATDTRLSGEAKHVEAGTFTNTFNLLNCTNDPRPLILEKGDRRNVLFYQDKPLDRELGRRIAEDRQGPRVQLAAFYAHLLERDVKVQVGELFETDARKRLLRECEASDLKFWREVAEDGWQSVASSWKSPVRRDEVREPTLQWDGKDWVPSDVAREVYADWCRRHQLKPTGGNKLWEALREVIPEAESGKPRHGSVQVRAWAGIPMWASDDSERPDEQPQPSPGQTPQGDDADFSDGATQPPAVA
;
A
#
# COMPACT_ATOMS: atom_id res chain seq x y z
N MET A 1 44.37 30.57 31.25
CA MET A 1 42.91 30.40 31.29
C MET A 1 42.37 31.70 31.88
N THR A 2 41.80 32.63 31.14
CA THR A 2 40.56 32.52 30.36
C THR A 2 40.50 33.71 29.38
N SER A 3 40.83 33.47 28.11
CA SER A 3 40.59 34.39 27.00
C SER A 3 40.32 33.51 25.78
N ALA A 4 39.04 33.38 25.41
CA ALA A 4 38.53 32.76 24.17
C ALA A 4 36.99 32.61 24.20
N CYS A 5 36.35 32.50 25.38
CA CYS A 5 34.95 32.07 25.46
C CYS A 5 33.88 33.17 25.36
N SER A 6 34.21 34.46 25.39
CA SER A 6 33.20 35.54 25.32
C SER A 6 32.96 36.11 23.91
N VAL A 7 33.82 35.79 22.93
CA VAL A 7 33.69 36.27 21.54
C VAL A 7 33.09 35.19 20.62
N ALA A 8 33.16 33.91 21.01
CA ALA A 8 32.65 32.80 20.21
C ALA A 8 31.11 32.65 20.25
N VAL A 9 30.46 33.11 21.32
CA VAL A 9 29.00 32.97 21.50
C VAL A 9 28.24 33.98 20.64
N PHE A 10 28.68 35.25 20.59
CA PHE A 10 28.06 36.27 19.73
C PHE A 10 28.22 36.01 18.22
N ALA A 11 29.28 35.32 17.79
CA ALA A 11 29.50 34.98 16.39
C ALA A 11 28.68 33.78 15.92
N ALA A 12 28.40 32.81 16.79
CA ALA A 12 27.58 31.64 16.47
C ALA A 12 26.09 32.03 16.31
N ASP A 13 25.61 32.98 17.11
CA ASP A 13 24.22 33.43 17.08
C ASP A 13 23.93 34.33 15.87
N VAL A 14 24.89 35.15 15.42
CA VAL A 14 24.79 35.90 14.15
C VAL A 14 24.83 34.95 12.94
N VAL A 15 25.54 33.82 13.03
CA VAL A 15 25.58 32.79 11.98
C VAL A 15 24.30 31.96 11.93
N GLU A 16 23.64 31.70 13.07
CA GLU A 16 22.36 30.98 13.13
C GLU A 16 21.19 31.88 12.71
N VAL A 17 21.20 33.17 13.09
CA VAL A 17 20.29 34.21 12.57
C VAL A 17 20.50 34.39 11.06
N ARG A 18 21.76 34.44 10.58
CA ARG A 18 22.09 34.39 9.14
C ARG A 18 21.60 33.11 8.49
N ARG A 19 21.72 31.93 9.11
CA ARG A 19 21.23 30.66 8.55
C ARG A 19 19.72 30.60 8.43
N ARG A 20 18.97 31.22 9.35
CA ARG A 20 17.50 31.22 9.37
C ARG A 20 16.89 32.31 8.47
N LEU A 21 17.48 33.51 8.42
CA LEU A 21 17.06 34.57 7.50
C LEU A 21 17.34 34.22 6.03
N PHE A 22 18.47 33.57 5.72
CA PHE A 22 18.85 33.22 4.35
C PHE A 22 18.30 31.85 3.86
N LYS A 23 17.65 31.05 4.73
CA LYS A 23 16.96 29.80 4.34
C LYS A 23 15.47 29.99 4.05
N THR A 24 14.92 31.18 4.24
CA THR A 24 13.52 31.48 3.95
C THR A 24 13.45 32.33 2.69
N ASP A 25 12.43 32.10 1.83
CA ASP A 25 12.17 32.93 0.63
C ASP A 25 11.98 34.43 0.97
N LEU A 26 11.80 34.73 2.26
CA LEU A 26 11.66 36.03 2.87
C LEU A 26 12.80 37.02 2.51
N PHE A 27 14.06 36.56 2.44
CA PHE A 27 15.20 37.43 2.10
C PHE A 27 15.21 37.82 0.62
N ALA A 28 14.75 36.93 -0.27
CA ALA A 28 14.61 37.23 -1.70
C ALA A 28 13.43 38.21 -1.94
N GLU A 29 12.34 38.06 -1.18
CA GLU A 29 11.17 38.94 -1.23
C GLU A 29 11.45 40.37 -0.72
N LEU A 30 12.23 40.50 0.37
CA LEU A 30 12.66 41.79 0.92
C LEU A 30 13.55 42.59 -0.06
N LYS A 31 14.32 41.89 -0.90
CA LYS A 31 15.20 42.49 -1.91
C LYS A 31 14.43 43.15 -3.06
N ASP A 32 13.27 42.61 -3.43
CA ASP A 32 12.48 43.05 -4.59
C ASP A 32 11.48 44.19 -4.28
N ARG A 33 11.36 44.62 -3.01
CA ARG A 33 10.39 45.67 -2.59
C ARG A 33 10.99 46.77 -1.69
N PRO A 34 11.96 47.57 -2.20
CA PRO A 34 12.70 48.55 -1.40
C PRO A 34 11.86 49.73 -0.86
N SER A 35 10.67 49.97 -1.42
CA SER A 35 9.79 51.10 -1.02
C SER A 35 9.08 50.91 0.32
N ARG A 36 9.11 49.71 0.91
CA ARG A 36 8.49 49.39 2.22
C ARG A 36 9.49 49.33 3.38
N LEU A 37 10.78 49.55 3.11
CA LEU A 37 11.85 49.49 4.11
C LEU A 37 12.22 50.92 4.54
N SER A 38 12.31 51.19 5.84
CA SER A 38 12.80 52.49 6.31
C SER A 38 14.26 52.70 5.90
N LEU A 39 14.71 53.96 5.79
CA LEU A 39 16.10 54.29 5.45
C LEU A 39 17.12 53.62 6.40
N ASP A 40 16.77 53.49 7.68
CA ASP A 40 17.58 52.81 8.69
C ASP A 40 17.62 51.28 8.49
N LEU A 41 16.50 50.68 8.06
CA LEU A 41 16.43 49.25 7.75
C LEU A 41 17.15 48.91 6.45
N LEU A 42 17.07 49.79 5.45
CA LEU A 42 17.86 49.71 4.21
C LEU A 42 19.35 49.85 4.50
N ALA A 43 19.75 50.75 5.40
CA ALA A 43 21.13 50.89 5.83
C ALA A 43 21.62 49.63 6.59
N ALA A 44 20.79 49.06 7.47
CA ALA A 44 21.11 47.81 8.18
C ALA A 44 21.19 46.60 7.23
N LEU A 45 20.27 46.48 6.28
CA LEU A 45 20.29 45.45 5.22
C LEU A 45 21.51 45.62 4.30
N ALA A 46 21.81 46.86 3.87
CA ALA A 46 22.99 47.17 3.06
C ALA A 46 24.30 46.90 3.81
N PHE A 47 24.34 47.13 5.13
CA PHE A 47 25.47 46.78 5.99
C PHE A 47 25.65 45.26 6.11
N ILE A 48 24.56 44.50 6.28
CA ILE A 48 24.58 43.03 6.31
C ILE A 48 25.01 42.45 4.94
N ILE A 49 24.56 43.05 3.83
CA ILE A 49 24.94 42.68 2.46
C ILE A 49 26.41 43.04 2.16
N LYS A 50 26.89 44.24 2.56
CA LYS A 50 28.32 44.62 2.43
C LYS A 50 29.23 43.67 3.23
N ALA A 51 28.77 43.19 4.39
CA ALA A 51 29.47 42.20 5.21
C ALA A 51 29.44 40.76 4.65
N THR A 52 28.80 40.52 3.50
CA THR A 52 28.84 39.24 2.77
C THR A 52 29.79 39.24 1.57
N ALA A 53 30.41 40.37 1.25
CA ALA A 53 31.50 40.45 0.28
C ALA A 53 32.85 40.40 1.02
N ALA A 54 33.28 39.20 1.43
CA ALA A 54 34.61 39.03 1.99
C ALA A 54 35.63 38.76 0.87
N ASP A 55 36.31 39.82 0.47
CA ASP A 55 37.72 39.96 0.80
C ASP A 55 37.97 41.40 1.28
N VAL A 56 38.98 41.55 2.14
CA VAL A 56 39.68 42.80 2.51
C VAL A 56 39.35 43.45 3.88
N PRO A 57 40.29 43.35 4.85
CA PRO A 57 40.29 44.03 6.17
C PRO A 57 40.33 45.58 6.16
N GLU A 58 40.56 46.26 5.04
CA GLU A 58 40.67 47.73 4.96
C GLU A 58 39.32 48.46 5.13
N LEU A 59 38.19 47.85 4.73
CA LEU A 59 36.85 48.45 4.84
C LEU A 59 36.34 48.59 6.30
N VAL A 60 36.89 47.78 7.21
CA VAL A 60 36.58 47.87 8.65
C VAL A 60 37.17 49.15 9.26
N ALA A 61 38.26 49.69 8.68
CA ALA A 61 38.86 50.94 9.14
C ALA A 61 38.09 52.18 8.63
N GLU A 62 37.58 52.17 7.40
CA GLU A 62 36.79 53.28 6.84
C GLU A 62 35.39 53.40 7.47
N GLY A 63 34.69 52.27 7.68
CA GLY A 63 33.36 52.28 8.29
C GLY A 63 33.34 52.71 9.75
N LYS A 64 34.45 52.53 10.48
CA LYS A 64 34.60 52.99 11.86
C LYS A 64 34.76 54.52 11.94
N ALA A 65 35.42 55.14 10.96
CA ALA A 65 35.61 56.59 10.89
C ALA A 65 34.31 57.34 10.54
N GLU A 66 33.47 56.77 9.65
CA GLU A 66 32.14 57.34 9.34
C GLU A 66 31.16 57.20 10.52
N PHE A 67 31.25 56.10 11.28
CA PHE A 67 30.42 55.84 12.46
C PHE A 67 30.76 56.77 13.64
N GLU A 68 32.04 57.06 13.87
CA GLU A 68 32.49 58.01 14.91
C GLU A 68 32.18 59.47 14.54
N ALA A 69 32.18 59.84 13.25
CA ALA A 69 31.80 61.18 12.78
C ALA A 69 30.29 61.46 12.88
N PHE A 70 29.44 60.47 12.67
CA PHE A 70 27.97 60.61 12.71
C PHE A 70 27.43 60.86 14.13
N PHE A 71 28.05 60.25 15.15
CA PHE A 71 27.66 60.43 16.55
C PHE A 71 28.31 61.65 17.23
N ALA A 72 29.29 62.30 16.59
CA ALA A 72 29.92 63.52 17.10
C ALA A 72 29.06 64.79 16.91
N SER A 73 28.03 64.76 16.06
CA SER A 73 27.27 65.97 15.68
C SER A 73 25.82 66.06 16.18
N THR A 74 25.31 65.11 16.96
CA THR A 74 23.90 65.13 17.39
C THR A 74 23.74 64.76 18.86
N PRO A 75 23.50 65.71 19.78
CA PRO A 75 23.35 65.41 21.20
C PRO A 75 22.01 64.70 21.45
N LEU A 76 22.06 63.44 21.88
CA LEU A 76 20.91 62.63 22.29
C LEU A 76 20.43 63.01 23.71
N ALA A 77 20.06 64.28 23.89
CA ALA A 77 19.57 64.83 25.15
C ALA A 77 18.20 65.49 24.96
N ALA A 78 17.25 64.77 24.36
CA ALA A 78 15.83 65.16 24.38
C ALA A 78 14.94 64.01 23.87
N GLN A 79 14.75 62.92 24.64
CA GLN A 79 13.58 62.04 24.45
C GLN A 79 13.27 61.02 25.55
N CYS A 80 13.82 61.18 26.77
CA CYS A 80 13.30 60.46 27.94
C CYS A 80 12.71 61.46 28.94
N GLY A 81 11.45 61.83 28.70
CA GLY A 81 10.61 62.46 29.71
C GLY A 81 10.18 61.42 30.74
N SER A 82 10.34 61.75 32.01
CA SER A 82 9.90 61.00 33.19
C SER A 82 8.45 60.52 33.07
N LEU A 83 8.19 59.22 33.25
CA LEU A 83 6.95 58.64 33.79
C LEU A 83 7.09 57.10 33.80
N TYR A 84 7.65 56.55 34.87
CA TYR A 84 7.57 55.12 35.20
C TYR A 84 7.10 55.00 36.64
N ASP A 85 5.80 54.82 36.82
CA ASP A 85 5.15 54.31 38.03
C ASP A 85 3.83 53.64 37.62
N ALA A 86 3.92 52.38 37.17
CA ALA A 86 2.88 51.33 37.25
C ALA A 86 3.29 50.13 36.38
N ALA A 87 3.57 48.98 37.02
CA ALA A 87 3.70 47.70 36.32
C ALA A 87 2.32 47.17 35.91
N PRO A 88 2.11 46.64 34.69
CA PRO A 88 0.90 45.92 34.34
C PRO A 88 0.90 44.50 34.92
N THR A 89 -0.29 44.04 35.28
CA THR A 89 -0.60 42.91 36.18
C THR A 89 -1.02 41.62 35.47
N GLN A 90 -0.56 41.32 34.25
CA GLN A 90 -0.86 40.02 33.62
C GLN A 90 0.33 39.44 32.82
N PRO A 91 0.56 38.11 32.89
CA PRO A 91 1.70 37.46 32.26
C PRO A 91 1.40 37.15 30.79
N VAL A 92 2.12 37.79 29.87
CA VAL A 92 2.26 37.30 28.50
C VAL A 92 3.37 36.24 28.52
N SER A 93 3.10 35.06 27.97
CA SER A 93 4.00 33.90 28.03
C SER A 93 5.33 34.17 27.33
N PHE A 94 6.40 34.08 28.13
CA PHE A 94 7.76 34.55 27.88
C PHE A 94 8.68 33.48 27.25
N VAL A 95 8.17 32.58 26.42
CA VAL A 95 8.93 31.36 26.07
C VAL A 95 9.78 31.48 24.80
N GLU A 96 9.62 32.50 23.95
CA GLU A 96 10.38 32.57 22.68
C GLU A 96 11.54 33.60 22.64
N LEU A 97 11.83 34.29 23.74
CA LEU A 97 12.91 35.31 23.80
C LEU A 97 14.09 34.95 24.71
N GLU A 98 13.90 34.08 25.70
CA GLU A 98 15.01 33.54 26.52
C GLU A 98 15.83 32.49 25.74
N ASP A 99 15.18 31.72 24.86
CA ASP A 99 15.83 30.75 23.95
C ASP A 99 16.67 31.42 22.84
N LEU A 100 16.61 32.75 22.74
CA LEU A 100 17.42 33.61 21.87
C LEU A 100 18.46 34.45 22.64
N GLY A 101 18.65 34.19 23.95
CA GLY A 101 19.76 34.74 24.73
C GLY A 101 19.55 36.16 25.30
N ALA A 102 18.31 36.66 25.41
CA ALA A 102 18.05 37.97 26.01
C ALA A 102 18.27 37.95 27.55
N PRO A 103 18.96 38.94 28.14
CA PRO A 103 19.17 38.98 29.59
C PRO A 103 17.87 39.29 30.34
N ALA A 104 17.69 38.65 31.50
CA ALA A 104 16.47 38.57 32.31
C ALA A 104 15.82 39.91 32.78
N ASN A 105 16.42 41.06 32.47
CA ASN A 105 15.98 42.38 32.93
C ASN A 105 15.64 43.36 31.78
N CYS A 106 15.47 42.88 30.54
CA CYS A 106 14.95 43.73 29.47
C CYS A 106 13.45 44.02 29.70
N CYS A 107 13.15 45.27 30.05
CA CYS A 107 11.77 45.78 30.15
C CYS A 107 11.04 45.59 28.81
N PRO A 108 9.71 45.39 28.80
CA PRO A 108 8.96 45.12 27.59
C PRO A 108 9.09 46.32 26.67
N VAL A 109 9.67 46.10 25.48
CA VAL A 109 9.67 47.09 24.42
C VAL A 109 8.22 47.20 23.92
N GLU A 110 7.47 48.15 24.50
CA GLU A 110 6.08 48.45 24.14
C GLU A 110 5.91 49.08 22.74
N LYS A 111 6.98 49.08 21.93
CA LYS A 111 6.94 49.45 20.51
C LYS A 111 7.77 48.44 19.72
N GLN A 112 7.12 47.42 19.21
CA GLN A 112 7.69 46.48 18.23
C GLN A 112 8.51 47.28 17.20
N GLY A 113 9.81 47.00 17.11
CA GLY A 113 10.69 47.74 16.21
C GLY A 113 10.29 47.53 14.73
N PRO A 114 10.77 48.39 13.81
CA PRO A 114 10.39 48.35 12.39
C PRO A 114 10.58 46.97 11.73
N LEU A 115 11.61 46.21 12.13
CA LEU A 115 11.86 44.87 11.61
C LEU A 115 10.79 43.85 12.03
N GLN A 116 10.37 43.88 13.30
CA GLN A 116 9.38 42.93 13.83
C GLN A 116 8.00 43.18 13.21
N GLN A 117 7.66 44.44 12.97
CA GLN A 117 6.45 44.82 12.24
C GLN A 117 6.48 44.32 10.79
N VAL A 118 7.60 44.51 10.07
CA VAL A 118 7.77 43.99 8.70
C VAL A 118 7.67 42.46 8.65
N LEU A 119 8.26 41.75 9.63
CA LEU A 119 8.16 40.29 9.69
C LEU A 119 6.72 39.82 9.96
N GLN A 120 5.98 40.49 10.83
CA GLN A 120 4.57 40.19 11.09
C GLN A 120 3.69 40.47 9.87
N GLU A 121 3.96 41.55 9.13
CA GLU A 121 3.26 41.87 7.88
C GLU A 121 3.51 40.81 6.80
N LEU A 122 4.76 40.35 6.64
CA LEU A 122 5.10 39.29 5.68
C LEU A 122 4.49 37.93 6.05
N GLN A 123 4.53 37.56 7.34
CA GLN A 123 3.85 36.36 7.84
C GLN A 123 2.34 36.47 7.60
N PHE A 124 1.75 37.63 7.89
CA PHE A 124 0.35 37.89 7.64
C PHE A 124 0.01 37.77 6.14
N GLU A 125 0.80 38.34 5.23
CA GLU A 125 0.59 38.23 3.77
C GLU A 125 0.68 36.76 3.30
N ARG A 126 1.52 35.93 3.92
CA ARG A 126 1.61 34.49 3.64
C ARG A 126 0.39 33.70 4.12
N GLU A 127 -0.08 33.99 5.33
CA GLU A 127 -1.23 33.31 5.94
C GLU A 127 -2.56 33.78 5.31
N ALA A 128 -2.69 35.08 5.03
CA ALA A 128 -3.92 35.74 4.61
C ALA A 128 -4.21 35.61 3.10
N GLN A 129 -4.06 34.41 2.56
CA GLN A 129 -4.29 34.11 1.15
C GLN A 129 -5.69 33.47 0.96
N PRO A 130 -6.63 34.11 0.24
CA PRO A 130 -8.00 33.60 0.12
C PRO A 130 -8.12 32.19 -0.48
N ASP A 131 -7.16 31.76 -1.31
CA ASP A 131 -7.12 30.44 -1.94
C ASP A 131 -6.64 29.33 -1.00
N ARG A 132 -6.07 29.68 0.16
CA ARG A 132 -5.82 28.73 1.26
C ARG A 132 -7.09 28.34 2.00
N PHE A 133 -8.22 29.02 1.76
CA PHE A 133 -9.45 28.78 2.48
C PHE A 133 -10.61 28.41 1.56
N LEU A 134 -11.53 27.61 2.10
CA LEU A 134 -12.83 27.33 1.48
C LEU A 134 -13.95 27.46 2.50
N LEU A 135 -15.04 28.11 2.11
CA LEU A 135 -16.24 28.19 2.92
C LEU A 135 -17.18 27.00 2.63
N ASP A 136 -17.35 26.12 3.62
CA ASP A 136 -18.40 25.09 3.64
C ASP A 136 -19.71 25.74 4.10
N VAL A 137 -20.55 26.11 3.13
CA VAL A 137 -21.83 26.78 3.39
C VAL A 137 -22.78 25.89 4.20
N LYS A 138 -22.67 24.56 4.07
CA LYS A 138 -23.57 23.62 4.74
C LYS A 138 -23.18 23.43 6.20
N ARG A 139 -21.88 23.39 6.50
CA ARG A 139 -21.35 23.26 7.87
C ARG A 139 -21.13 24.60 8.57
N ASN A 140 -21.30 25.71 7.84
CA ASN A 140 -21.13 27.08 8.34
C ASN A 140 -19.74 27.32 8.94
N GLY A 141 -18.70 27.03 8.16
CA GLY A 141 -17.33 27.27 8.57
C GLY A 141 -16.32 27.05 7.45
N TYR A 142 -15.05 27.23 7.78
CA TYR A 142 -13.96 27.28 6.82
C TYR A 142 -13.11 26.00 6.89
N LEU A 143 -12.66 25.53 5.74
CA LEU A 143 -11.55 24.59 5.59
C LEU A 143 -10.30 25.38 5.26
N GLU A 144 -9.18 25.00 5.85
CA GLU A 144 -7.86 25.52 5.53
C GLU A 144 -7.07 24.50 4.70
N ARG A 145 -6.22 25.01 3.82
CA ARG A 145 -5.20 24.26 3.11
C ARG A 145 -3.87 24.47 3.82
N ASP A 146 -3.25 23.38 4.22
CA ASP A 146 -1.92 23.41 4.84
C ASP A 146 -0.82 23.77 3.82
N ASP A 147 0.41 23.86 4.32
CA ASP A 147 1.58 24.20 3.50
C ASP A 147 1.99 23.07 2.55
N ASP A 148 1.58 21.82 2.83
CA ASP A 148 1.76 20.67 1.95
C ASP A 148 0.71 20.62 0.83
N GLY A 149 -0.27 21.53 0.86
CA GLY A 149 -1.33 21.67 -0.13
C GLY A 149 -2.54 20.77 0.11
N GLU A 150 -2.60 20.09 1.24
CA GLU A 150 -3.73 19.27 1.66
C GLU A 150 -4.78 20.07 2.41
N TRP A 151 -6.03 19.66 2.28
CA TRP A 151 -7.17 20.35 2.90
C TRP A 151 -7.56 19.66 4.19
N ASP A 152 -7.85 20.47 5.20
CA ASP A 152 -8.35 19.97 6.48
C ASP A 152 -9.63 19.16 6.34
N VAL A 153 -9.75 18.15 7.20
CA VAL A 153 -10.96 17.33 7.31
C VAL A 153 -12.01 18.02 8.19
N GLU A 154 -11.54 18.73 9.21
CA GLU A 154 -12.35 19.48 10.16
C GLU A 154 -12.64 20.89 9.67
N VAL A 155 -13.80 21.42 10.07
CA VAL A 155 -14.25 22.75 9.67
C VAL A 155 -14.11 23.68 10.87
N THR A 156 -13.35 24.76 10.73
CA THR A 156 -13.33 25.84 11.72
C THR A 156 -14.64 26.61 11.65
N ALA A 157 -15.39 26.66 12.75
CA ALA A 157 -16.67 27.36 12.79
C ALA A 157 -16.51 28.83 12.36
N MET A 158 -17.42 29.32 11.52
CA MET A 158 -17.35 30.66 10.91
C MET A 158 -17.09 31.77 11.93
N LYS A 159 -17.78 31.74 13.08
CA LYS A 159 -17.59 32.72 14.16
C LYS A 159 -16.18 32.71 14.75
N MET A 160 -15.59 31.53 14.93
CA MET A 160 -14.24 31.39 15.47
C MET A 160 -13.20 31.90 14.47
N PHE A 161 -13.37 31.51 13.20
CA PHE A 161 -12.51 31.95 12.12
C PHE A 161 -12.52 33.48 11.95
N GLU A 162 -13.70 34.09 11.93
CA GLU A 162 -13.84 35.54 11.79
C GLU A 162 -13.35 36.31 13.02
N ALA A 163 -13.56 35.77 14.23
CA ALA A 163 -13.02 36.34 15.47
C ALA A 163 -11.48 36.31 15.51
N TYR A 164 -10.87 35.32 14.87
CA TYR A 164 -9.42 35.23 14.72
C TYR A 164 -8.88 36.20 13.67
N TRP A 165 -9.50 36.27 12.49
CA TRP A 165 -8.98 37.07 11.37
C TRP A 165 -9.27 38.57 11.46
N ASN A 166 -10.43 38.98 11.97
CA ASN A 166 -10.80 40.40 11.97
C ASN A 166 -9.83 41.30 12.76
N PRO A 167 -9.39 40.94 13.99
CA PRO A 167 -8.41 41.75 14.72
C PRO A 167 -7.05 41.82 14.01
N ARG A 168 -6.59 40.72 13.39
CA ARG A 168 -5.30 40.68 12.68
C ARG A 168 -5.31 41.54 11.40
N PHE A 169 -6.41 41.51 10.65
CA PHE A 169 -6.59 42.41 9.51
C PHE A 169 -6.61 43.88 9.96
N TYR A 170 -7.35 44.19 11.02
CA TYR A 170 -7.42 45.56 11.52
C TYR A 170 -6.05 46.10 11.98
N SER A 171 -5.23 45.27 12.63
CA SER A 171 -3.88 45.67 13.06
C SER A 171 -2.91 45.90 11.91
N VAL A 172 -3.06 45.22 10.78
CA VAL A 172 -2.13 45.30 9.64
C VAL A 172 -2.60 46.29 8.57
N THR A 173 -3.87 46.24 8.19
CA THR A 173 -4.41 47.01 7.05
C THR A 173 -5.27 48.19 7.48
N GLY A 174 -5.60 48.32 8.78
CA GLY A 174 -6.53 49.33 9.29
C GLY A 174 -8.00 49.08 8.91
N SER A 175 -8.32 47.91 8.35
CA SER A 175 -9.65 47.53 7.90
C SER A 175 -10.02 46.13 8.39
N MET A 176 -11.33 45.85 8.51
CA MET A 176 -11.82 44.51 8.82
C MET A 176 -11.55 43.53 7.66
N ALA A 177 -11.62 42.22 7.92
CA ALA A 177 -11.32 41.18 6.94
C ALA A 177 -12.39 40.99 5.83
N HIS A 178 -13.35 41.91 5.68
CA HIS A 178 -14.50 41.76 4.78
C HIS A 178 -14.10 41.43 3.34
N ASP A 179 -13.15 42.16 2.76
CA ASP A 179 -12.70 41.94 1.38
C ASP A 179 -11.96 40.62 1.21
N PHE A 180 -11.23 40.19 2.24
CA PHE A 180 -10.55 38.90 2.27
C PHE A 180 -11.58 37.75 2.31
N LEU A 181 -12.53 37.80 3.25
CA LEU A 181 -13.59 36.79 3.40
C LEU A 181 -14.46 36.70 2.14
N ALA A 182 -14.75 37.84 1.48
CA ALA A 182 -15.53 37.88 0.26
C ALA A 182 -14.86 37.17 -0.93
N LYS A 183 -13.51 37.10 -0.95
CA LYS A 183 -12.72 36.42 -1.98
C LYS A 183 -12.60 34.91 -1.76
N ILE A 184 -12.90 34.42 -0.56
CA ILE A 184 -12.86 32.98 -0.26
C ILE A 184 -13.92 32.25 -1.08
N ARG A 185 -13.49 31.21 -1.80
CA ARG A 185 -14.38 30.36 -2.60
C ARG A 185 -15.30 29.55 -1.70
N ARG A 186 -16.53 29.31 -2.15
CA ARG A 186 -17.57 28.63 -1.36
C ARG A 186 -18.07 27.38 -2.04
N PHE A 187 -18.45 26.38 -1.25
CA PHE A 187 -19.09 25.16 -1.72
C PHE A 187 -20.23 24.74 -0.78
N SER A 188 -21.13 23.90 -1.27
CA SER A 188 -22.26 23.39 -0.48
C SER A 188 -22.39 21.87 -0.49
N ARG A 189 -21.61 21.19 -1.33
CA ARG A 189 -21.54 19.73 -1.41
C ARG A 189 -20.10 19.25 -1.57
N ARG A 190 -19.87 17.97 -1.34
CA ARG A 190 -18.59 17.31 -1.64
C ARG A 190 -18.81 16.33 -2.79
N GLY A 191 -17.81 16.16 -3.64
CA GLY A 191 -17.87 15.20 -4.73
C GLY A 191 -16.47 14.88 -5.26
N PHE A 192 -16.38 13.80 -6.04
CA PHE A 192 -15.13 13.31 -6.58
C PHE A 192 -15.09 13.57 -8.08
N PHE A 193 -14.26 14.53 -8.52
CA PHE A 193 -14.19 15.01 -9.90
C PHE A 193 -12.75 14.93 -10.42
N PRO A 194 -12.30 13.76 -10.90
CA PRO A 194 -10.95 13.58 -11.40
C PRO A 194 -10.65 14.29 -12.73
N ASP A 195 -11.69 14.80 -13.39
CA ASP A 195 -11.64 15.63 -14.59
C ASP A 195 -11.31 17.11 -14.30
N SER A 196 -11.22 17.48 -13.02
CA SER A 196 -10.87 18.85 -12.62
C SER A 196 -9.77 18.85 -11.57
N ARG A 197 -8.83 19.79 -11.72
CA ARG A 197 -7.83 20.11 -10.69
C ARG A 197 -8.30 21.22 -9.74
N GLU A 198 -9.48 21.78 -9.99
CA GLU A 198 -10.03 22.84 -9.15
C GLU A 198 -10.47 22.28 -7.80
N PRO A 199 -10.15 22.97 -6.69
CA PRO A 199 -10.61 22.56 -5.36
C PRO A 199 -12.13 22.71 -5.22
N VAL A 200 -12.77 23.57 -6.03
CA VAL A 200 -14.22 23.71 -6.09
C VAL A 200 -14.72 23.63 -7.53
N VAL A 201 -15.62 22.68 -7.80
CA VAL A 201 -16.14 22.37 -9.13
C VAL A 201 -17.64 22.68 -9.20
N LEU A 202 -18.07 23.41 -10.22
CA LEU A 202 -19.49 23.62 -10.50
C LEU A 202 -20.03 22.38 -11.24
N HIS A 203 -20.89 21.62 -10.57
CA HIS A 203 -21.53 20.44 -11.16
C HIS A 203 -23.04 20.50 -10.96
N LYS A 204 -23.80 20.46 -12.07
CA LYS A 204 -25.27 20.54 -12.09
C LYS A 204 -25.82 21.74 -11.29
N GLY A 205 -25.20 22.91 -11.46
CA GLY A 205 -25.60 24.17 -10.81
C GLY A 205 -25.22 24.28 -9.33
N ILE A 206 -24.47 23.32 -8.78
CA ILE A 206 -24.05 23.31 -7.37
C ILE A 206 -22.52 23.28 -7.28
N TRP A 207 -21.95 24.16 -6.45
CA TRP A 207 -20.52 24.17 -6.14
C TRP A 207 -20.16 23.04 -5.18
N HIS A 208 -19.28 22.15 -5.63
CA HIS A 208 -18.79 21.02 -4.86
C HIS A 208 -17.32 21.22 -4.48
N PHE A 209 -16.95 20.92 -3.24
CA PHE A 209 -15.57 20.66 -2.89
C PHE A 209 -15.12 19.37 -3.57
N ASN A 210 -14.01 19.45 -4.30
CA ASN A 210 -13.43 18.32 -5.00
C ASN A 210 -12.60 17.47 -4.04
N GLU A 211 -13.03 16.23 -3.82
CA GLU A 211 -12.35 15.26 -2.98
C GLU A 211 -11.25 14.50 -3.73
N TYR A 212 -11.13 14.69 -5.05
CA TYR A 212 -10.01 14.18 -5.82
C TYR A 212 -8.75 15.00 -5.55
N ARG A 213 -7.60 14.32 -5.42
CA ARG A 213 -6.27 14.94 -5.37
C ARG A 213 -5.49 14.56 -6.62
N PRO A 214 -4.96 15.50 -7.41
CA PRO A 214 -4.17 15.16 -8.59
C PRO A 214 -2.86 14.45 -8.18
N PRO A 215 -2.16 13.81 -9.14
CA PRO A 215 -0.84 13.25 -8.92
C PRO A 215 0.12 14.31 -8.33
N THR A 216 0.87 13.93 -7.30
CA THR A 216 1.91 14.78 -6.69
C THR A 216 3.25 14.63 -7.41
N LEU A 217 3.41 13.57 -8.20
CA LEU A 217 4.57 13.33 -9.05
C LEU A 217 4.32 13.85 -10.47
N GLN A 218 5.24 14.67 -10.98
CA GLN A 218 5.26 15.04 -12.39
C GLN A 218 5.99 13.96 -13.22
N PRO A 219 5.40 13.47 -14.32
CA PRO A 219 6.07 12.51 -15.19
C PRO A 219 7.20 13.21 -15.96
N VAL A 220 8.39 12.61 -15.96
CA VAL A 220 9.56 13.13 -16.69
C VAL A 220 10.23 11.96 -17.40
N PRO A 221 10.31 11.94 -18.75
CA PRO A 221 11.01 10.88 -19.47
C PRO A 221 12.45 10.71 -18.97
N GLY A 222 12.91 9.47 -18.82
CA GLY A 222 14.23 9.19 -18.29
C GLY A 222 14.50 7.71 -18.07
N ASP A 223 15.59 7.41 -17.37
CA ASP A 223 15.91 6.06 -16.96
C ASP A 223 15.01 5.61 -15.79
N TRP A 224 14.46 4.40 -15.91
CA TRP A 224 13.64 3.74 -14.89
C TRP A 224 14.10 2.29 -14.68
N SER A 225 15.37 1.99 -15.01
CA SER A 225 15.95 0.65 -14.97
C SER A 225 15.78 -0.07 -13.63
N ASP A 226 15.79 0.65 -12.50
CA ASP A 226 15.55 0.02 -11.20
C ASP A 226 14.09 -0.41 -11.00
N TYR A 227 13.13 0.35 -11.55
CA TYR A 227 11.72 -0.03 -11.55
C TYR A 227 11.43 -1.15 -12.57
N ASP A 228 12.15 -1.22 -13.69
CA ASP A 228 12.14 -2.38 -14.60
C ASP A 228 12.62 -3.63 -13.85
N ALA A 229 13.77 -3.56 -13.20
CA ALA A 229 14.31 -4.67 -12.42
C ALA A 229 13.40 -5.09 -11.26
N LEU A 230 12.79 -4.13 -10.54
CA LEU A 230 11.84 -4.40 -9.46
C LEU A 230 10.61 -5.15 -9.97
N THR A 231 9.98 -4.65 -11.03
CA THR A 231 8.75 -5.25 -11.56
C THR A 231 9.01 -6.62 -12.17
N LEU A 232 10.15 -6.80 -12.86
CA LEU A 232 10.59 -8.10 -13.35
C LEU A 232 10.86 -9.10 -12.20
N HIS A 233 11.52 -8.63 -11.14
CA HIS A 233 11.75 -9.44 -9.94
C HIS A 233 10.42 -9.87 -9.32
N LEU A 234 9.46 -8.97 -9.15
CA LEU A 234 8.18 -9.28 -8.50
C LEU A 234 7.34 -10.34 -9.24
N VAL A 235 7.58 -10.54 -10.53
CA VAL A 235 6.90 -11.56 -11.36
C VAL A 235 7.74 -12.82 -11.59
N GLY A 236 8.83 -12.99 -10.84
CA GLY A 236 9.67 -14.19 -10.92
C GLY A 236 10.62 -14.24 -12.12
N GLY A 237 10.87 -13.10 -12.78
CA GLY A 237 11.76 -13.03 -13.94
C GLY A 237 11.09 -13.29 -15.29
N ASP A 238 9.78 -13.48 -15.34
CA ASP A 238 9.02 -13.65 -16.58
C ASP A 238 8.68 -12.29 -17.21
N ARG A 239 9.29 -12.01 -18.37
CA ARG A 239 9.07 -10.78 -19.14
C ARG A 239 7.63 -10.64 -19.65
N GLN A 240 6.94 -11.72 -20.01
CA GLN A 240 5.54 -11.65 -20.45
C GLN A 240 4.62 -11.30 -19.28
N ALA A 241 4.87 -11.91 -18.12
CA ALA A 241 4.16 -11.57 -16.88
C ALA A 241 4.42 -10.12 -16.46
N GLN A 242 5.65 -9.62 -16.64
CA GLN A 242 6.01 -8.23 -16.37
C GLN A 242 5.27 -7.28 -17.30
N ASP A 243 5.26 -7.58 -18.60
CA ASP A 243 4.56 -6.76 -19.60
C ASP A 243 3.07 -6.66 -19.29
N TYR A 244 2.44 -7.77 -18.89
CA TYR A 244 1.06 -7.76 -18.44
C TYR A 244 0.86 -6.94 -17.16
N LEU A 245 1.75 -7.07 -16.17
CA LEU A 245 1.71 -6.26 -14.94
C LEU A 245 1.77 -4.76 -15.28
N LEU A 246 2.71 -4.36 -16.13
CA LEU A 246 2.89 -2.97 -16.55
C LEU A 246 1.67 -2.45 -17.34
N ASP A 247 1.08 -3.25 -18.22
CA ASP A 247 -0.16 -2.90 -18.92
C ASP A 247 -1.32 -2.65 -17.95
N GLN A 248 -1.47 -3.50 -16.94
CA GLN A 248 -2.51 -3.37 -15.91
C GLN A 248 -2.31 -2.11 -15.05
N LEU A 249 -1.06 -1.70 -14.78
CA LEU A 249 -0.75 -0.47 -14.08
C LEU A 249 -0.94 0.78 -14.96
N ALA A 250 -0.61 0.67 -16.25
CA ALA A 250 -0.69 1.77 -17.21
C ALA A 250 -2.13 2.14 -17.56
N MET A 251 -3.00 1.17 -17.85
CA MET A 251 -4.38 1.41 -18.33
C MET A 251 -5.15 2.44 -17.49
N PRO A 252 -5.22 2.34 -16.15
CA PRO A 252 -6.00 3.28 -15.35
C PRO A 252 -5.35 4.66 -15.27
N LEU A 253 -4.02 4.73 -15.19
CA LEU A 253 -3.27 5.99 -15.17
C LEU A 253 -3.45 6.75 -16.49
N GLN A 254 -3.37 6.05 -17.62
CA GLN A 254 -3.56 6.66 -18.94
C GLN A 254 -4.97 7.22 -19.12
N ARG A 255 -6.00 6.47 -18.71
CA ARG A 255 -7.39 6.97 -18.82
C ARG A 255 -7.62 8.16 -17.90
N LEU A 256 -7.09 8.11 -16.68
CA LEU A 256 -7.18 9.21 -15.74
C LEU A 256 -6.52 10.47 -16.30
N ALA A 257 -5.32 10.35 -16.87
CA ALA A 257 -4.58 11.47 -17.44
C ALA A 257 -5.22 12.06 -18.71
N LYS A 258 -5.74 11.21 -19.61
CA LYS A 258 -6.31 11.63 -20.91
C LYS A 258 -7.76 12.10 -20.82
N GLU A 259 -8.58 11.42 -20.00
CA GLU A 259 -10.03 11.65 -19.95
C GLU A 259 -10.52 12.24 -18.62
N GLY A 260 -9.69 12.28 -17.58
CA GLY A 260 -10.14 12.66 -16.24
C GLY A 260 -11.11 11.64 -15.63
N LYS A 261 -11.06 10.38 -16.07
CA LYS A 261 -12.02 9.35 -15.68
C LYS A 261 -11.32 8.11 -15.11
N PRO A 262 -11.77 7.62 -13.94
CA PRO A 262 -11.29 6.35 -13.41
C PRO A 262 -11.59 5.19 -14.36
N LEU A 263 -10.68 4.22 -14.43
CA LEU A 263 -10.88 2.95 -15.10
C LEU A 263 -10.69 1.82 -14.09
N LYS A 264 -11.63 0.89 -14.04
CA LYS A 264 -11.44 -0.40 -13.38
C LYS A 264 -10.99 -1.43 -14.40
N THR A 265 -9.90 -2.14 -14.11
CA THR A 265 -9.44 -3.26 -14.95
C THR A 265 -10.27 -4.52 -14.71
N GLY A 266 -10.92 -4.64 -13.55
CA GLY A 266 -11.63 -5.86 -13.13
C GLY A 266 -10.69 -6.99 -12.71
N ILE A 267 -9.38 -6.74 -12.68
CA ILE A 267 -8.32 -7.68 -12.34
C ILE A 267 -7.79 -7.36 -10.92
N ILE A 268 -7.49 -8.41 -10.19
CA ILE A 268 -6.79 -8.41 -8.91
C ILE A 268 -5.39 -8.95 -9.18
N LEU A 269 -4.39 -8.07 -9.09
CA LEU A 269 -2.99 -8.45 -9.20
C LEU A 269 -2.53 -8.96 -7.84
N THR A 270 -2.01 -10.18 -7.76
CA THR A 270 -1.56 -10.79 -6.50
C THR A 270 -0.06 -11.07 -6.52
N LEU A 271 0.71 -10.44 -5.62
CA LEU A 271 2.15 -10.62 -5.44
C LEU A 271 2.44 -11.44 -4.17
N TYR A 272 3.05 -12.63 -4.32
CA TYR A 272 3.29 -13.57 -3.21
C TYR A 272 4.49 -14.50 -3.50
N PRO A 273 5.04 -15.27 -2.53
CA PRO A 273 4.92 -15.15 -1.08
C PRO A 273 6.15 -14.48 -0.41
N ALA A 274 7.23 -14.19 -1.13
CA ALA A 274 8.47 -13.77 -0.47
C ALA A 274 8.31 -12.47 0.34
N GLN A 275 8.72 -12.53 1.61
CA GLN A 275 8.93 -11.36 2.44
C GLN A 275 10.20 -10.63 1.97
N GLY A 276 10.17 -9.30 1.97
CA GLY A 276 11.32 -8.50 1.52
C GLY A 276 11.56 -8.52 0.00
N SER A 277 10.59 -8.96 -0.81
CA SER A 277 10.66 -8.96 -2.29
C SER A 277 10.42 -7.58 -2.93
N GLY A 278 10.19 -6.54 -2.13
CA GLY A 278 9.98 -5.18 -2.65
C GLY A 278 8.54 -4.84 -3.06
N LYS A 279 7.54 -5.66 -2.68
CA LYS A 279 6.10 -5.39 -2.94
C LYS A 279 5.69 -3.99 -2.47
N GLN A 280 6.18 -3.59 -1.29
CA GLN A 280 5.96 -2.26 -0.70
C GLN A 280 6.60 -1.14 -1.50
N LEU A 281 7.82 -1.35 -2.02
CA LEU A 281 8.49 -0.36 -2.85
C LEU A 281 7.68 -0.06 -4.13
N LEU A 282 7.04 -1.08 -4.71
CA LEU A 282 6.19 -0.91 -5.88
C LEU A 282 4.94 -0.08 -5.55
N TYR A 283 4.12 -0.51 -4.59
CA TYR A 283 2.82 0.15 -4.39
C TYR A 283 2.95 1.56 -3.82
N GLU A 284 3.94 1.82 -2.96
CA GLU A 284 4.16 3.17 -2.47
C GLU A 284 4.76 4.09 -3.54
N GLY A 285 5.41 3.53 -4.57
CA GLY A 285 5.79 4.28 -5.78
C GLY A 285 4.58 4.69 -6.63
N LEU A 286 3.51 3.88 -6.63
CA LEU A 286 2.28 4.18 -7.38
C LEU A 286 1.42 5.27 -6.74
N PHE A 287 1.45 5.42 -5.41
CA PHE A 287 0.61 6.39 -4.70
C PHE A 287 0.76 7.84 -5.20
N PRO A 288 1.97 8.40 -5.35
CA PRO A 288 2.10 9.76 -5.87
C PRO A 288 1.70 9.90 -7.35
N MET A 289 1.64 8.81 -8.12
CA MET A 289 1.13 8.80 -9.51
C MET A 289 -0.40 8.89 -9.58
N TYR A 290 -1.10 8.40 -8.56
CA TYR A 290 -2.56 8.53 -8.45
C TYR A 290 -2.99 9.74 -7.61
N GLY A 291 -2.08 10.30 -6.80
CA GLY A 291 -2.39 11.20 -5.69
C GLY A 291 -2.62 10.40 -4.40
N GLU A 292 -1.81 10.64 -3.37
CA GLU A 292 -1.70 9.77 -2.19
C GLU A 292 -3.06 9.56 -1.47
N SER A 293 -3.83 10.63 -1.33
CA SER A 293 -5.19 10.62 -0.73
C SER A 293 -6.23 9.80 -1.51
N ASN A 294 -5.96 9.50 -2.79
CA ASN A 294 -6.79 8.62 -3.61
C ASN A 294 -6.41 7.13 -3.47
N CYS A 295 -5.35 6.82 -2.73
CA CYS A 295 -4.89 5.47 -2.45
C CYS A 295 -5.19 5.07 -1.01
N VAL A 296 -5.24 3.76 -0.74
CA VAL A 296 -5.36 3.25 0.62
C VAL A 296 -4.78 1.84 0.73
N VAL A 297 -4.14 1.56 1.86
CA VAL A 297 -3.72 0.21 2.26
C VAL A 297 -4.74 -0.35 3.26
N LEU A 298 -5.22 -1.56 3.01
CA LEU A 298 -6.06 -2.33 3.91
C LEU A 298 -5.26 -3.49 4.49
N ASP A 299 -5.33 -3.63 5.81
CA ASP A 299 -4.96 -4.84 6.53
C ASP A 299 -6.15 -5.83 6.54
N GLN A 300 -5.92 -7.05 7.05
CA GLN A 300 -6.94 -8.09 7.14
C GLN A 300 -8.16 -7.66 7.97
N ASP A 301 -7.95 -6.95 9.09
CA ASP A 301 -9.04 -6.55 9.98
C ASP A 301 -9.95 -5.50 9.33
N ARG A 302 -9.37 -4.55 8.59
CA ARG A 302 -10.11 -3.54 7.82
C ARG A 302 -10.85 -4.17 6.64
N LEU A 303 -10.30 -5.20 6.02
CA LEU A 303 -10.96 -5.96 4.95
C LEU A 303 -12.17 -6.75 5.48
N ASP A 304 -12.06 -7.28 6.70
CA ASP A 304 -13.12 -8.04 7.35
C ASP A 304 -14.19 -7.16 7.99
N SER A 305 -13.83 -5.93 8.32
CA SER A 305 -14.73 -4.91 8.84
C SER A 305 -15.95 -4.65 7.95
N LYS A 306 -17.08 -4.31 8.58
CA LYS A 306 -18.27 -3.78 7.90
C LYS A 306 -18.09 -2.33 7.43
N PHE A 307 -17.09 -1.64 7.97
CA PHE A 307 -16.85 -0.21 7.73
C PHE A 307 -16.00 0.04 6.49
N THR A 308 -16.56 -0.22 5.31
CA THR A 308 -15.90 -0.03 4.01
C THR A 308 -15.98 1.42 3.48
N GLY A 309 -16.52 2.36 4.26
CA GLY A 309 -16.64 3.77 3.86
C GLY A 309 -15.32 4.45 3.47
N MET A 310 -14.18 3.95 3.98
CA MET A 310 -12.83 4.44 3.62
C MET A 310 -12.43 4.20 2.16
N LEU A 311 -13.11 3.28 1.48
CA LEU A 311 -12.88 2.96 0.07
C LEU A 311 -13.58 3.92 -0.89
N LYS A 312 -14.46 4.77 -0.37
CA LYS A 312 -15.11 5.81 -1.14
C LYS A 312 -14.05 6.75 -1.73
N ASN A 313 -14.23 7.12 -3.00
CA ASN A 313 -13.37 8.05 -3.72
C ASN A 313 -11.90 7.59 -3.83
N LYS A 314 -11.64 6.28 -3.80
CA LYS A 314 -10.31 5.71 -4.02
C LYS A 314 -10.13 5.27 -5.47
N LEU A 315 -8.90 5.36 -5.97
CA LEU A 315 -8.48 4.93 -7.31
C LEU A 315 -7.60 3.69 -7.27
N PHE A 316 -6.90 3.47 -6.16
CA PHE A 316 -6.03 2.31 -5.98
C PHE A 316 -6.07 1.83 -4.54
N VAL A 317 -6.27 0.52 -4.37
CA VAL A 317 -6.40 -0.12 -3.05
C VAL A 317 -5.41 -1.26 -2.98
N VAL A 318 -4.56 -1.23 -1.96
CA VAL A 318 -3.60 -2.30 -1.66
C VAL A 318 -4.15 -3.13 -0.51
N LEU A 319 -4.16 -4.44 -0.66
CA LEU A 319 -4.43 -5.39 0.41
C LEU A 319 -3.07 -5.89 0.88
N ASN A 320 -2.70 -5.62 2.13
CA ASN A 320 -1.44 -6.07 2.69
C ASN A 320 -1.70 -7.15 3.74
N GLU A 321 -0.96 -8.25 3.66
CA GLU A 321 -1.02 -9.37 4.62
C GLU A 321 -2.39 -10.08 4.68
N THR A 322 -3.05 -10.25 3.53
CA THR A 322 -4.26 -11.10 3.48
C THR A 322 -3.87 -12.55 3.78
N MET A 323 -4.34 -13.07 4.92
CA MET A 323 -4.09 -14.44 5.36
C MET A 323 -5.23 -15.35 4.92
N SER A 324 -4.91 -16.57 4.49
CA SER A 324 -5.89 -17.59 4.16
C SER A 324 -6.13 -18.52 5.35
N ASP A 325 -7.19 -18.26 6.12
CA ASP A 325 -7.73 -19.27 7.03
C ASP A 325 -9.01 -19.87 6.43
N THR A 326 -9.05 -21.20 6.27
CA THR A 326 -9.88 -21.94 5.29
C THR A 326 -11.36 -21.53 5.14
N ASN A 327 -12.05 -21.16 6.22
CA ASN A 327 -13.44 -20.68 6.13
C ASN A 327 -13.54 -19.17 5.83
N ARG A 328 -12.64 -18.37 6.42
CA ARG A 328 -12.54 -16.92 6.22
C ARG A 328 -12.14 -16.59 4.79
N SER A 329 -11.28 -17.41 4.20
CA SER A 329 -10.78 -17.27 2.83
C SER A 329 -11.88 -17.26 1.75
N ARG A 330 -13.00 -17.97 1.93
CA ARG A 330 -14.10 -17.96 0.94
C ARG A 330 -14.90 -16.65 0.97
N GLU A 331 -15.20 -16.14 2.16
CA GLU A 331 -15.89 -14.87 2.31
C GLU A 331 -15.02 -13.72 1.81
N THR A 332 -13.74 -13.73 2.16
CA THR A 332 -12.75 -12.78 1.64
C THR A 332 -12.66 -12.86 0.11
N ALA A 333 -12.55 -14.05 -0.48
CA ALA A 333 -12.53 -14.21 -1.93
C ALA A 333 -13.78 -13.62 -2.61
N ASN A 334 -14.97 -13.82 -2.04
CA ASN A 334 -16.20 -13.25 -2.57
C ASN A 334 -16.26 -11.72 -2.44
N LYS A 335 -15.79 -11.16 -1.32
CA LYS A 335 -15.64 -9.70 -1.16
C LYS A 335 -14.69 -9.13 -2.21
N LEU A 336 -13.54 -9.76 -2.41
CA LEU A 336 -12.55 -9.29 -3.40
C LEU A 336 -13.10 -9.35 -4.82
N LYS A 337 -13.85 -10.40 -5.19
CA LYS A 337 -14.54 -10.46 -6.49
C LYS A 337 -15.47 -9.27 -6.68
N ALA A 338 -16.31 -8.95 -5.69
CA ALA A 338 -17.21 -7.80 -5.74
C ALA A 338 -16.44 -6.48 -5.85
N MET A 339 -15.39 -6.30 -5.04
CA MET A 339 -14.54 -5.10 -5.08
C MET A 339 -13.85 -4.92 -6.45
N ALA A 340 -13.39 -6.00 -7.08
CA ALA A 340 -12.77 -5.94 -8.40
C ALA A 340 -13.76 -5.56 -9.50
N THR A 341 -14.98 -6.10 -9.51
CA THR A 341 -15.90 -5.96 -10.66
C THR A 341 -17.06 -5.00 -10.46
N ASP A 342 -17.62 -4.89 -9.26
CA ASP A 342 -18.88 -4.18 -9.07
C ASP A 342 -18.70 -2.66 -9.25
N THR A 343 -19.68 -2.02 -9.87
CA THR A 343 -19.69 -0.57 -10.12
C THR A 343 -20.06 0.23 -8.88
N ARG A 344 -20.78 -0.39 -7.94
CA ARG A 344 -21.17 0.21 -6.67
C ARG A 344 -20.91 -0.77 -5.54
N LEU A 345 -20.41 -0.25 -4.43
CA LEU A 345 -20.22 -1.02 -3.20
C LEU A 345 -21.10 -0.42 -2.10
N SER A 346 -21.56 -1.29 -1.20
CA SER A 346 -22.16 -0.86 0.07
C SER A 346 -21.04 -0.52 1.05
N GLY A 347 -21.22 0.55 1.82
CA GLY A 347 -20.32 0.86 2.91
C GLY A 347 -20.96 1.65 4.03
N GLU A 348 -20.50 1.32 5.23
CA GLU A 348 -20.84 1.99 6.47
C GLU A 348 -19.63 2.83 6.93
N ALA A 349 -19.89 4.03 7.43
CA ALA A 349 -18.91 4.78 8.21
C ALA A 349 -19.36 4.76 9.67
N LYS A 350 -18.41 4.87 10.61
CA LYS A 350 -18.74 4.89 12.04
C LYS A 350 -19.76 5.99 12.32
N HIS A 351 -20.87 5.64 12.97
CA HIS A 351 -21.96 6.54 13.34
C HIS A 351 -22.74 7.15 12.15
N VAL A 352 -22.63 6.58 10.95
CA VAL A 352 -23.39 6.99 9.76
C VAL A 352 -24.12 5.78 9.18
N GLU A 353 -25.36 5.99 8.72
CA GLU A 353 -26.13 4.93 8.05
C GLU A 353 -25.40 4.35 6.83
N ALA A 354 -25.61 3.06 6.59
CA ALA A 354 -25.07 2.35 5.43
C ALA A 354 -25.51 3.04 4.13
N GLY A 355 -24.55 3.38 3.28
CA GLY A 355 -24.78 3.98 1.97
C GLY A 355 -24.15 3.15 0.86
N THR A 356 -24.54 3.44 -0.39
CA THR A 356 -23.81 2.91 -1.56
C THR A 356 -22.93 4.00 -2.16
N PHE A 357 -21.73 3.64 -2.59
CA PHE A 357 -20.80 4.54 -3.28
C PHE A 357 -20.30 3.91 -4.57
N THR A 358 -19.94 4.77 -5.53
CA THR A 358 -19.35 4.33 -6.80
C THR A 358 -17.96 3.76 -6.53
N ASN A 359 -17.73 2.54 -7.02
CA ASN A 359 -16.43 1.91 -6.97
C ASN A 359 -15.60 2.37 -8.16
N THR A 360 -14.46 2.99 -7.88
CA THR A 360 -13.54 3.55 -8.89
C THR A 360 -12.12 3.00 -8.78
N PHE A 361 -11.87 2.07 -7.86
CA PHE A 361 -10.51 1.63 -7.56
C PHE A 361 -10.12 0.32 -8.25
N ASN A 362 -8.82 0.15 -8.45
CA ASN A 362 -8.18 -1.13 -8.79
C ASN A 362 -7.53 -1.75 -7.55
N LEU A 363 -7.32 -3.07 -7.58
CA LEU A 363 -6.80 -3.85 -6.45
C LEU A 363 -5.42 -4.42 -6.74
N LEU A 364 -4.52 -4.25 -5.76
CA LEU A 364 -3.27 -4.98 -5.65
C LEU A 364 -3.28 -5.76 -4.34
N ASN A 365 -3.15 -7.08 -4.41
CA ASN A 365 -3.05 -7.96 -3.26
C ASN A 365 -1.58 -8.34 -3.02
N CYS A 366 -1.06 -8.02 -1.84
CA CYS A 366 0.29 -8.34 -1.40
C CYS A 366 0.20 -9.24 -0.18
N THR A 367 0.65 -10.49 -0.29
CA THR A 367 0.64 -11.42 0.83
C THR A 367 1.88 -12.29 0.85
N ASN A 368 2.27 -12.72 2.05
CA ASN A 368 3.35 -13.67 2.25
C ASN A 368 2.83 -15.10 2.48
N ASP A 369 1.51 -15.28 2.49
CA ASP A 369 0.88 -16.59 2.56
C ASP A 369 1.16 -17.36 1.24
N PRO A 370 1.70 -18.59 1.29
CA PRO A 370 1.85 -19.44 0.11
C PRO A 370 0.52 -19.79 -0.56
N ARG A 371 -0.61 -19.66 0.14
CA ARG A 371 -1.98 -19.84 -0.36
C ARG A 371 -2.73 -18.51 -0.30
N PRO A 372 -2.47 -17.57 -1.22
CA PRO A 372 -2.95 -16.19 -1.09
C PRO A 372 -4.48 -16.03 -1.08
N LEU A 373 -5.22 -16.93 -1.74
CA LEU A 373 -6.68 -16.94 -1.77
C LEU A 373 -7.23 -18.29 -2.26
N ILE A 374 -8.53 -18.52 -2.05
CA ILE A 374 -9.25 -19.64 -2.68
C ILE A 374 -9.70 -19.22 -4.07
N LEU A 375 -9.21 -19.92 -5.10
CA LEU A 375 -9.61 -19.74 -6.49
C LEU A 375 -10.70 -20.76 -6.88
N GLU A 376 -11.68 -20.28 -7.64
CA GLU A 376 -12.65 -21.15 -8.32
C GLU A 376 -12.18 -21.46 -9.75
N LYS A 377 -12.54 -22.64 -10.29
CA LYS A 377 -12.18 -23.07 -11.65
C LYS A 377 -12.52 -22.03 -12.74
N GLY A 378 -13.63 -21.30 -12.57
CA GLY A 378 -14.07 -20.25 -13.48
C GLY A 378 -13.66 -18.84 -13.10
N ASP A 379 -12.73 -18.66 -12.15
CA ASP A 379 -12.24 -17.32 -11.83
C ASP A 379 -11.56 -16.70 -13.05
N ARG A 380 -11.80 -15.40 -13.26
CA ARG A 380 -11.22 -14.62 -14.35
C ARG A 380 -10.69 -13.27 -13.89
N ARG A 381 -10.51 -13.12 -12.58
CA ARG A 381 -10.22 -11.84 -11.94
C ARG A 381 -8.84 -11.84 -11.31
N ASN A 382 -8.36 -12.98 -10.82
CA ASN A 382 -7.11 -13.05 -10.07
C ASN A 382 -5.96 -13.49 -10.97
N VAL A 383 -4.95 -12.63 -11.08
CA VAL A 383 -3.65 -12.97 -11.68
C VAL A 383 -2.62 -13.05 -10.56
N LEU A 384 -1.86 -14.14 -10.56
CA LEU A 384 -0.93 -14.48 -9.48
C LEU A 384 0.50 -14.43 -9.97
N PHE A 385 1.34 -13.69 -9.27
CA PHE A 385 2.76 -13.58 -9.52
C PHE A 385 3.52 -14.14 -8.34
N TYR A 386 4.32 -15.18 -8.62
CA TYR A 386 5.08 -15.90 -7.62
C TYR A 386 6.54 -15.43 -7.60
N GLN A 387 7.02 -15.05 -6.41
CA GLN A 387 8.42 -14.74 -6.14
C GLN A 387 8.78 -15.30 -4.76
N ASP A 388 9.79 -16.16 -4.70
CA ASP A 388 10.29 -16.84 -3.49
C ASP A 388 11.56 -16.20 -2.92
N LYS A 389 12.23 -15.31 -3.68
CA LYS A 389 13.46 -14.63 -3.28
C LYS A 389 13.20 -13.23 -2.74
N PRO A 390 13.98 -12.77 -1.75
CA PRO A 390 14.01 -11.36 -1.40
C PRO A 390 14.59 -10.53 -2.55
N LEU A 391 14.26 -9.24 -2.57
CA LEU A 391 14.86 -8.29 -3.50
C LEU A 391 16.35 -8.14 -3.20
N ASP A 392 17.15 -7.93 -4.24
CA ASP A 392 18.54 -7.53 -4.06
C ASP A 392 18.64 -6.27 -3.19
N ARG A 393 19.53 -6.31 -2.19
CA ARG A 393 19.61 -5.25 -1.17
C ARG A 393 20.02 -3.91 -1.76
N GLU A 394 20.93 -3.93 -2.73
CA GLU A 394 21.43 -2.70 -3.35
C GLU A 394 20.38 -2.10 -4.29
N LEU A 395 19.68 -2.92 -5.07
CA LEU A 395 18.53 -2.49 -5.85
C LEU A 395 17.44 -1.88 -4.94
N GLY A 396 17.08 -2.56 -3.84
CA GLY A 396 16.10 -2.06 -2.88
C GLY A 396 16.51 -0.72 -2.25
N ARG A 397 17.79 -0.55 -1.92
CA ARG A 397 18.35 0.72 -1.40
C ARG A 397 18.22 1.85 -2.41
N ARG A 398 18.62 1.63 -3.68
CA ARG A 398 18.55 2.66 -4.73
C ARG A 398 17.11 3.13 -4.99
N ILE A 399 16.15 2.20 -5.00
CA ILE A 399 14.72 2.54 -5.16
C ILE A 399 14.19 3.32 -3.95
N ALA A 400 14.57 2.92 -2.73
CA ALA A 400 14.16 3.64 -1.52
C ALA A 400 14.73 5.07 -1.50
N GLU A 401 15.99 5.25 -1.88
CA GLU A 401 16.65 6.55 -1.98
C GLU A 401 16.03 7.43 -3.06
N ASP A 402 15.70 6.89 -4.23
CA ASP A 402 15.00 7.65 -5.27
C ASP A 402 13.66 8.17 -4.76
N ARG A 403 12.88 7.33 -4.07
CA ARG A 403 11.56 7.69 -3.52
C ARG A 403 11.61 8.77 -2.44
N GLN A 404 12.61 8.72 -1.56
CA GLN A 404 12.80 9.68 -0.48
C GLN A 404 13.51 10.96 -0.95
N GLY A 405 14.27 10.87 -2.04
CA GLY A 405 15.04 11.95 -2.63
C GLY A 405 14.29 12.63 -3.79
N PRO A 406 14.99 12.99 -4.88
CA PRO A 406 14.41 13.75 -5.99
C PRO A 406 13.41 12.99 -6.89
N ARG A 407 13.19 11.68 -6.68
CA ARG A 407 12.22 10.83 -7.42
C ARG A 407 12.45 10.82 -8.94
N VAL A 408 13.70 10.79 -9.39
CA VAL A 408 14.07 10.87 -10.81
C VAL A 408 13.62 9.63 -11.55
N GLN A 409 13.95 8.44 -11.05
CA GLN A 409 13.57 7.19 -11.69
C GLN A 409 12.06 6.92 -11.53
N LEU A 410 11.46 7.32 -10.42
CA LEU A 410 10.02 7.20 -10.23
C LEU A 410 9.24 8.07 -11.22
N ALA A 411 9.70 9.31 -11.48
CA ALA A 411 9.12 10.19 -12.49
C ALA A 411 9.25 9.61 -13.91
N ALA A 412 10.38 8.97 -14.22
CA ALA A 412 10.61 8.25 -15.46
C ALA A 412 9.72 7.02 -15.60
N PHE A 413 9.55 6.25 -14.53
CA PHE A 413 8.63 5.12 -14.50
C PHE A 413 7.19 5.58 -14.74
N TYR A 414 6.78 6.70 -14.14
CA TYR A 414 5.45 7.27 -14.38
C TYR A 414 5.27 7.71 -15.85
N ALA A 415 6.25 8.41 -16.43
CA ALA A 415 6.23 8.78 -17.84
C ALA A 415 6.11 7.55 -18.75
N HIS A 416 6.89 6.50 -18.47
CA HIS A 416 6.82 5.22 -19.18
C HIS A 416 5.42 4.60 -19.12
N LEU A 417 4.79 4.53 -17.95
CA LEU A 417 3.42 4.00 -17.82
C LEU A 417 2.38 4.82 -18.61
N LEU A 418 2.53 6.15 -18.67
CA LEU A 418 1.61 7.02 -19.41
C LEU A 418 1.74 6.88 -20.94
N GLU A 419 2.95 6.60 -21.42
CA GLU A 419 3.27 6.48 -22.85
C GLU A 419 3.26 5.03 -23.36
N ARG A 420 3.22 4.04 -22.46
CA ARG A 420 3.24 2.61 -22.79
C ARG A 420 2.13 2.23 -23.77
N ASP A 421 2.51 1.48 -24.79
CA ASP A 421 1.60 0.86 -25.76
C ASP A 421 0.97 -0.40 -25.17
N VAL A 422 -0.16 -0.21 -24.48
CA VAL A 422 -0.91 -1.28 -23.80
C VAL A 422 -1.47 -2.28 -24.82
N LYS A 423 -1.19 -3.56 -24.61
CA LYS A 423 -1.68 -4.67 -25.44
C LYS A 423 -2.88 -5.40 -24.84
N VAL A 424 -2.98 -5.40 -23.52
CA VAL A 424 -4.01 -6.10 -22.77
C VAL A 424 -5.33 -5.30 -22.75
N GLN A 425 -6.46 -6.00 -22.89
CA GLN A 425 -7.79 -5.41 -22.78
C GLN A 425 -8.32 -5.40 -21.33
N VAL A 426 -9.28 -4.51 -21.06
CA VAL A 426 -9.97 -4.46 -19.75
C VAL A 426 -10.65 -5.80 -19.46
N GLY A 427 -10.34 -6.40 -18.32
CA GLY A 427 -10.89 -7.68 -17.87
C GLY A 427 -10.23 -8.91 -18.51
N GLU A 428 -9.21 -8.73 -19.35
CA GLU A 428 -8.43 -9.83 -19.91
C GLU A 428 -7.52 -10.43 -18.82
N LEU A 429 -7.56 -11.75 -18.70
CA LEU A 429 -6.79 -12.52 -17.71
C LEU A 429 -5.50 -13.04 -18.33
N PHE A 430 -4.38 -12.90 -17.62
CA PHE A 430 -3.14 -13.59 -17.95
C PHE A 430 -2.96 -14.85 -17.08
N GLU A 431 -2.80 -15.99 -17.74
CA GLU A 431 -2.68 -17.28 -17.07
C GLU A 431 -1.21 -17.57 -16.71
N THR A 432 -0.86 -17.42 -15.43
CA THR A 432 0.48 -17.73 -14.91
C THR A 432 0.58 -19.16 -14.40
N ASP A 433 1.79 -19.72 -14.35
CA ASP A 433 2.00 -21.05 -13.75
C ASP A 433 1.66 -21.07 -12.25
N ALA A 434 1.91 -19.95 -11.56
CA ALA A 434 1.49 -19.74 -10.18
C ALA A 434 -0.03 -19.89 -10.01
N ARG A 435 -0.81 -19.30 -10.93
CA ARG A 435 -2.27 -19.42 -10.94
C ARG A 435 -2.73 -20.85 -11.22
N LYS A 436 -2.16 -21.52 -12.23
CA LYS A 436 -2.46 -22.93 -12.54
C LYS A 436 -2.18 -23.83 -11.33
N ARG A 437 -1.06 -23.61 -10.64
CA ARG A 437 -0.70 -24.35 -9.42
C ARG A 437 -1.73 -24.14 -8.32
N LEU A 438 -2.07 -22.89 -8.00
CA LEU A 438 -3.03 -22.61 -6.94
C LEU A 438 -4.44 -23.13 -7.27
N LEU A 439 -4.86 -23.10 -8.54
CA LEU A 439 -6.12 -23.70 -8.98
C LEU A 439 -6.17 -25.21 -8.67
N ARG A 440 -5.08 -25.95 -8.97
CA ARG A 440 -4.97 -27.37 -8.60
C ARG A 440 -5.05 -27.58 -7.09
N GLU A 441 -4.40 -26.71 -6.32
CA GLU A 441 -4.48 -26.76 -4.85
C GLU A 441 -5.89 -26.44 -4.32
N CYS A 442 -6.66 -25.60 -5.02
CA CYS A 442 -8.04 -25.24 -4.66
C CYS A 442 -9.09 -26.25 -5.16
N GLU A 443 -8.71 -27.27 -5.94
CA GLU A 443 -9.63 -28.28 -6.45
C GLU A 443 -10.39 -28.98 -5.31
N ALA A 444 -11.62 -29.40 -5.61
CA ALA A 444 -12.41 -30.19 -4.70
C ALA A 444 -11.76 -31.56 -4.45
N SER A 445 -12.03 -32.14 -3.28
CA SER A 445 -11.37 -33.36 -2.82
C SER A 445 -11.63 -34.58 -3.71
N ASP A 446 -12.78 -34.63 -4.39
CA ASP A 446 -13.12 -35.67 -5.37
C ASP A 446 -12.26 -35.61 -6.64
N LEU A 447 -11.97 -34.41 -7.18
CA LEU A 447 -11.06 -34.25 -8.30
C LEU A 447 -9.63 -34.66 -7.90
N LYS A 448 -9.15 -34.20 -6.74
CA LYS A 448 -7.83 -34.57 -6.22
C LYS A 448 -7.69 -36.08 -6.06
N PHE A 449 -8.71 -36.72 -5.48
CA PHE A 449 -8.76 -38.15 -5.29
C PHE A 449 -8.63 -38.92 -6.61
N TRP A 450 -9.45 -38.58 -7.63
CA TRP A 450 -9.38 -39.31 -8.90
C TRP A 450 -8.12 -39.02 -9.70
N ARG A 451 -7.49 -37.85 -9.54
CA ARG A 451 -6.18 -37.58 -10.15
C ARG A 451 -5.10 -38.47 -9.55
N GLU A 452 -5.07 -38.62 -8.22
CA GLU A 452 -4.16 -39.55 -7.54
C GLU A 452 -4.41 -40.99 -7.99
N VAL A 453 -5.67 -41.42 -8.11
CA VAL A 453 -6.02 -42.75 -8.65
C VAL A 453 -5.56 -42.90 -10.11
N ALA A 454 -5.65 -41.86 -10.93
CA ALA A 454 -5.20 -41.90 -12.32
C ALA A 454 -3.66 -41.95 -12.45
N GLU A 455 -2.93 -41.37 -11.50
CA GLU A 455 -1.47 -41.32 -11.46
C GLU A 455 -0.88 -42.60 -10.84
N ASP A 456 -1.35 -42.95 -9.64
CA ASP A 456 -0.79 -44.02 -8.80
C ASP A 456 -1.50 -45.37 -8.95
N GLY A 457 -2.69 -45.37 -9.55
CA GLY A 457 -3.54 -46.55 -9.68
C GLY A 457 -4.44 -46.83 -8.46
N TRP A 458 -5.61 -47.41 -8.73
CA TRP A 458 -6.63 -47.72 -7.74
C TRP A 458 -6.13 -48.61 -6.60
N GLN A 459 -5.33 -49.65 -6.89
CA GLN A 459 -4.83 -50.57 -5.87
C GLN A 459 -3.89 -49.87 -4.89
N SER A 460 -3.05 -48.95 -5.39
CA SER A 460 -2.15 -48.15 -4.56
C SER A 460 -2.95 -47.26 -3.59
N VAL A 461 -3.90 -46.49 -4.12
CA VAL A 461 -4.71 -45.55 -3.32
C VAL A 461 -5.61 -46.29 -2.31
N ALA A 462 -6.13 -47.45 -2.68
CA ALA A 462 -7.00 -48.28 -1.83
C ALA A 462 -6.24 -49.14 -0.80
N SER A 463 -4.93 -49.33 -0.96
CA SER A 463 -4.13 -50.25 -0.12
C SER A 463 -4.21 -49.99 1.39
N SER A 464 -4.37 -48.72 1.79
CA SER A 464 -4.45 -48.32 3.19
C SER A 464 -5.87 -48.36 3.77
N TRP A 465 -6.90 -48.54 2.93
CA TRP A 465 -8.30 -48.54 3.36
C TRP A 465 -8.66 -49.83 4.09
N LYS A 466 -9.50 -49.70 5.12
CA LYS A 466 -10.06 -50.83 5.87
C LYS A 466 -11.59 -50.68 5.95
N SER A 467 -12.31 -51.74 5.60
CA SER A 467 -13.77 -51.77 5.62
C SER A 467 -14.34 -51.45 7.02
N PRO A 468 -15.30 -50.53 7.14
CA PRO A 468 -15.89 -50.14 8.43
C PRO A 468 -17.04 -51.07 8.89
N VAL A 469 -17.56 -51.94 8.03
CA VAL A 469 -18.85 -52.61 8.24
C VAL A 469 -18.75 -53.89 9.08
N ARG A 470 -17.58 -54.54 9.16
CA ARG A 470 -17.23 -55.66 10.05
C ARG A 470 -15.71 -55.84 10.10
N ARG A 471 -15.09 -55.85 11.29
CA ARG A 471 -13.62 -55.95 11.45
C ARG A 471 -13.02 -57.27 10.93
N ASP A 472 -13.85 -58.30 10.73
CA ASP A 472 -13.41 -59.66 10.42
C ASP A 472 -13.64 -60.04 8.94
N GLU A 473 -14.22 -59.14 8.12
CA GLU A 473 -14.54 -59.41 6.72
C GLU A 473 -13.56 -58.67 5.80
N VAL A 474 -12.63 -59.43 5.20
CA VAL A 474 -11.69 -58.89 4.20
C VAL A 474 -12.48 -58.61 2.93
N ARG A 475 -12.66 -57.33 2.60
CA ARG A 475 -13.35 -56.91 1.39
C ARG A 475 -12.33 -56.45 0.37
N GLU A 476 -12.25 -57.18 -0.74
CA GLU A 476 -11.39 -56.79 -1.86
C GLU A 476 -11.84 -55.45 -2.45
N PRO A 477 -10.90 -54.54 -2.76
CA PRO A 477 -11.23 -53.22 -3.30
C PRO A 477 -11.73 -53.28 -4.75
N THR A 478 -11.60 -54.44 -5.40
CA THR A 478 -11.92 -54.70 -6.80
C THR A 478 -12.75 -55.96 -6.96
N LEU A 479 -13.55 -56.01 -8.03
CA LEU A 479 -14.35 -57.15 -8.46
C LEU A 479 -13.97 -57.52 -9.88
N GLN A 480 -13.62 -58.78 -10.12
CA GLN A 480 -13.44 -59.30 -11.48
C GLN A 480 -14.75 -59.83 -12.04
N TRP A 481 -15.15 -59.32 -13.20
CA TRP A 481 -16.34 -59.79 -13.91
C TRP A 481 -16.23 -59.49 -15.40
N ASP A 482 -16.54 -60.50 -16.22
CA ASP A 482 -16.50 -60.41 -17.69
C ASP A 482 -15.14 -59.96 -18.24
N GLY A 483 -14.05 -60.49 -17.66
CA GLY A 483 -12.67 -60.18 -18.06
C GLY A 483 -12.20 -58.75 -17.74
N LYS A 484 -13.00 -57.99 -16.97
CA LYS A 484 -12.66 -56.62 -16.55
C LYS A 484 -12.54 -56.51 -15.04
N ASP A 485 -11.68 -55.62 -14.60
CA ASP A 485 -11.62 -55.17 -13.20
C ASP A 485 -12.63 -54.05 -12.96
N TRP A 486 -13.48 -54.24 -11.95
CA TRP A 486 -14.52 -53.32 -11.56
C TRP A 486 -14.24 -52.78 -10.16
N VAL A 487 -14.39 -51.47 -9.99
CA VAL A 487 -14.38 -50.80 -8.68
C VAL A 487 -15.81 -50.65 -8.17
N PRO A 488 -16.23 -51.35 -7.11
CA PRO A 488 -17.57 -51.22 -6.55
C PRO A 488 -17.84 -49.79 -6.06
N SER A 489 -19.02 -49.25 -6.37
CA SER A 489 -19.37 -47.84 -6.07
C SER A 489 -19.45 -47.52 -4.59
N ASP A 490 -19.77 -48.49 -3.75
CA ASP A 490 -19.78 -48.34 -2.30
C ASP A 490 -18.36 -48.38 -1.72
N VAL A 491 -17.53 -49.32 -2.17
CA VAL A 491 -16.10 -49.37 -1.84
C VAL A 491 -15.40 -48.06 -2.23
N ALA A 492 -15.59 -47.57 -3.45
CA ALA A 492 -15.00 -46.31 -3.88
C ALA A 492 -15.43 -45.10 -3.03
N ARG A 493 -16.66 -45.08 -2.51
CA ARG A 493 -17.06 -44.04 -1.55
C ARG A 493 -16.36 -44.17 -0.20
N GLU A 494 -16.16 -45.40 0.28
CA GLU A 494 -15.48 -45.66 1.54
C GLU A 494 -13.98 -45.35 1.46
N VAL A 495 -13.31 -45.78 0.39
CA VAL A 495 -11.92 -45.45 0.08
C VAL A 495 -11.75 -43.93 -0.08
N TYR A 496 -12.65 -43.26 -0.80
CA TYR A 496 -12.64 -41.81 -0.93
C TYR A 496 -12.80 -41.09 0.41
N ALA A 497 -13.73 -41.54 1.26
CA ALA A 497 -13.93 -40.96 2.59
C ALA A 497 -12.72 -41.19 3.51
N ASP A 498 -12.08 -42.36 3.42
CA ASP A 498 -10.84 -42.66 4.14
C ASP A 498 -9.68 -41.79 3.65
N TRP A 499 -9.48 -41.71 2.33
CA TRP A 499 -8.48 -40.88 1.69
C TRP A 499 -8.65 -39.41 2.07
N CYS A 500 -9.87 -38.87 2.05
CA CYS A 500 -10.17 -37.52 2.52
C CYS A 500 -9.76 -37.32 3.97
N ARG A 501 -10.05 -38.31 4.85
CA ARG A 501 -9.68 -38.24 6.27
C ARG A 501 -8.17 -38.18 6.45
N ARG A 502 -7.41 -39.03 5.74
CA ARG A 502 -5.93 -39.06 5.78
C ARG A 502 -5.32 -37.75 5.29
N HIS A 503 -5.93 -37.12 4.29
CA HIS A 503 -5.50 -35.84 3.73
C HIS A 503 -6.09 -34.61 4.42
N GLN A 504 -6.83 -34.79 5.53
CA GLN A 504 -7.50 -33.70 6.26
C GLN A 504 -8.47 -32.88 5.39
N LEU A 505 -9.09 -33.52 4.40
CA LEU A 505 -10.06 -32.93 3.50
C LEU A 505 -11.48 -33.33 3.88
N LYS A 506 -12.45 -32.47 3.56
CA LYS A 506 -13.87 -32.79 3.67
C LYS A 506 -14.34 -33.49 2.39
N PRO A 507 -15.00 -34.67 2.46
CA PRO A 507 -15.57 -35.32 1.29
C PRO A 507 -16.65 -34.45 0.63
N THR A 508 -16.73 -34.48 -0.69
CA THR A 508 -17.85 -33.93 -1.44
C THR A 508 -19.07 -34.86 -1.33
N GLY A 509 -20.27 -34.27 -1.30
CA GLY A 509 -21.51 -35.02 -1.21
C GLY A 509 -22.16 -35.28 -2.57
N GLY A 510 -23.06 -36.26 -2.63
CA GLY A 510 -23.91 -36.53 -3.79
C GLY A 510 -23.21 -37.25 -4.93
N ASN A 511 -23.51 -36.85 -6.17
CA ASN A 511 -22.95 -37.45 -7.39
C ASN A 511 -21.61 -36.85 -7.82
N LYS A 512 -21.11 -35.82 -7.11
CA LYS A 512 -19.89 -35.09 -7.48
C LYS A 512 -18.66 -35.98 -7.61
N LEU A 513 -18.53 -36.98 -6.73
CA LEU A 513 -17.48 -38.00 -6.83
C LEU A 513 -17.45 -38.65 -8.21
N TRP A 514 -18.61 -38.98 -8.79
CA TRP A 514 -18.69 -39.67 -10.09
C TRP A 514 -18.59 -38.71 -11.28
N GLU A 515 -19.02 -37.45 -11.11
CA GLU A 515 -18.77 -36.40 -12.10
C GLU A 515 -17.27 -36.14 -12.23
N ALA A 516 -16.55 -36.05 -11.10
CA ALA A 516 -15.11 -35.94 -11.06
C ALA A 516 -14.40 -37.16 -11.68
N LEU A 517 -14.89 -38.38 -11.44
CA LEU A 517 -14.35 -39.59 -12.07
C LEU A 517 -14.36 -39.47 -13.61
N ARG A 518 -15.51 -39.09 -14.19
CA ARG A 518 -15.63 -38.95 -15.64
C ARG A 518 -14.81 -37.79 -16.20
N GLU A 519 -14.60 -36.74 -15.40
CA GLU A 519 -13.75 -35.61 -15.80
C GLU A 519 -12.27 -36.02 -15.86
N VAL A 520 -11.79 -36.77 -14.86
CA VAL A 520 -10.37 -37.13 -14.75
C VAL A 520 -10.03 -38.38 -15.56
N ILE A 521 -10.93 -39.37 -15.61
CA ILE A 521 -10.77 -40.65 -16.31
C ILE A 521 -11.97 -40.81 -17.27
N PRO A 522 -11.93 -40.20 -18.47
CA PRO A 522 -13.06 -40.24 -19.41
C PRO A 522 -13.42 -41.64 -19.91
N GLU A 523 -12.48 -42.59 -19.83
CA GLU A 523 -12.68 -43.99 -20.19
C GLU A 523 -13.46 -44.80 -19.13
N ALA A 524 -13.74 -44.22 -17.97
CA ALA A 524 -14.43 -44.90 -16.89
C ALA A 524 -15.93 -45.10 -17.20
N GLU A 525 -16.39 -46.34 -17.17
CA GLU A 525 -17.76 -46.72 -17.50
C GLU A 525 -18.50 -47.32 -16.30
N SER A 526 -19.72 -46.84 -16.05
CA SER A 526 -20.57 -47.37 -14.98
C SER A 526 -21.33 -48.62 -15.43
N GLY A 527 -21.42 -49.62 -14.57
CA GLY A 527 -22.11 -50.88 -14.85
C GLY A 527 -22.68 -51.58 -13.62
N LYS A 528 -23.19 -52.79 -13.83
CA LYS A 528 -23.74 -53.66 -12.78
C LYS A 528 -23.16 -55.10 -12.86
N PRO A 529 -21.85 -55.27 -12.65
CA PRO A 529 -21.23 -56.60 -12.63
C PRO A 529 -21.87 -57.53 -11.58
N ARG A 530 -21.75 -58.84 -11.80
CA ARG A 530 -22.21 -59.86 -10.85
C ARG A 530 -21.09 -60.24 -9.87
N HIS A 531 -21.41 -60.22 -8.58
CA HIS A 531 -20.60 -60.81 -7.53
C HIS A 531 -21.43 -61.91 -6.85
N GLY A 532 -21.11 -63.17 -7.15
CA GLY A 532 -21.99 -64.30 -6.81
C GLY A 532 -23.37 -64.17 -7.47
N SER A 533 -24.43 -64.19 -6.68
CA SER A 533 -25.82 -64.05 -7.15
C SER A 533 -26.32 -62.59 -7.19
N VAL A 534 -25.50 -61.63 -6.75
CA VAL A 534 -25.92 -60.23 -6.57
C VAL A 534 -25.30 -59.33 -7.64
N GLN A 535 -26.08 -58.36 -8.14
CA GLN A 535 -25.58 -57.29 -9.00
C GLN A 535 -25.12 -56.10 -8.16
N VAL A 536 -23.90 -55.64 -8.38
CA VAL A 536 -23.28 -54.52 -7.63
C VAL A 536 -23.08 -53.35 -8.58
N ARG A 537 -23.41 -52.12 -8.17
CA ARG A 537 -23.07 -50.93 -8.98
C ARG A 537 -21.56 -50.71 -8.90
N ALA A 538 -20.89 -50.63 -10.04
CA ALA A 538 -19.44 -50.51 -10.10
C ALA A 538 -18.99 -49.72 -11.34
N TRP A 539 -17.70 -49.44 -11.40
CA TRP A 539 -17.05 -48.73 -12.49
C TRP A 539 -15.89 -49.55 -13.06
N ALA A 540 -15.81 -49.66 -14.38
CA ALA A 540 -14.68 -50.24 -15.10
C ALA A 540 -13.87 -49.13 -15.80
N GLY A 541 -12.64 -49.43 -16.24
CA GLY A 541 -11.78 -48.46 -16.94
C GLY A 541 -10.99 -47.53 -16.01
N ILE A 542 -11.02 -47.77 -14.69
CA ILE A 542 -10.16 -47.09 -13.72
C ILE A 542 -8.79 -47.79 -13.73
N PRO A 543 -7.66 -47.06 -13.87
CA PRO A 543 -6.32 -47.65 -13.79
C PRO A 543 -6.13 -48.39 -12.47
N MET A 544 -5.72 -49.66 -12.51
CA MET A 544 -5.52 -50.46 -11.29
C MET A 544 -4.15 -50.20 -10.66
N TRP A 545 -3.14 -49.87 -11.48
CA TRP A 545 -1.74 -49.67 -11.12
C TRP A 545 -1.23 -48.38 -11.78
N ALA A 546 -0.08 -47.89 -11.31
CA ALA A 546 0.57 -46.73 -11.92
C ALA A 546 0.93 -47.00 -13.38
N SER A 547 0.92 -45.94 -14.20
CA SER A 547 1.15 -46.04 -15.64
C SER A 547 2.57 -46.51 -16.05
N ASP A 548 3.52 -46.57 -15.10
CA ASP A 548 4.89 -47.04 -15.32
C ASP A 548 5.10 -48.56 -15.11
N ASP A 549 4.10 -49.33 -14.66
CA ASP A 549 4.22 -50.79 -14.47
C ASP A 549 3.90 -51.60 -15.75
N SER A 550 4.66 -51.34 -16.82
CA SER A 550 4.63 -52.19 -18.03
C SER A 550 5.51 -53.45 -17.94
N GLU A 551 6.20 -53.69 -16.83
CA GLU A 551 6.87 -54.97 -16.55
C GLU A 551 5.97 -55.87 -15.69
N ARG A 552 5.12 -56.65 -16.36
CA ARG A 552 4.47 -57.82 -15.74
C ARG A 552 5.57 -58.81 -15.31
N PRO A 553 5.54 -59.35 -14.08
CA PRO A 553 6.30 -60.57 -13.80
C PRO A 553 5.64 -61.71 -14.60
N ASP A 554 6.33 -62.19 -15.63
CA ASP A 554 6.00 -63.44 -16.28
C ASP A 554 6.03 -64.60 -15.26
N GLU A 555 5.03 -65.47 -15.40
CA GLU A 555 4.92 -66.85 -14.93
C GLU A 555 5.86 -67.29 -13.78
N GLN A 556 5.28 -67.50 -12.60
CA GLN A 556 5.88 -68.38 -11.60
C GLN A 556 6.10 -69.77 -12.21
N PRO A 557 7.34 -70.30 -12.28
CA PRO A 557 7.53 -71.71 -12.61
C PRO A 557 7.13 -72.55 -11.39
N GLN A 558 6.31 -73.57 -11.62
CA GLN A 558 5.95 -74.55 -10.59
C GLN A 558 7.19 -75.24 -10.01
N PRO A 559 7.21 -75.57 -8.70
CA PRO A 559 8.34 -76.25 -8.11
C PRO A 559 8.37 -77.72 -8.56
N SER A 560 9.52 -78.16 -9.06
CA SER A 560 9.81 -79.58 -9.27
C SER A 560 10.10 -80.27 -7.93
N PRO A 561 9.72 -81.55 -7.76
CA PRO A 561 9.80 -82.23 -6.48
C PRO A 561 11.20 -82.77 -6.19
N GLY A 562 11.70 -82.47 -5.00
CA GLY A 562 12.79 -83.22 -4.38
C GLY A 562 14.06 -82.39 -4.17
N GLN A 563 14.24 -81.93 -2.94
CA GLN A 563 15.52 -82.01 -2.21
C GLN A 563 15.28 -81.60 -0.76
N THR A 564 15.62 -82.51 0.14
CA THR A 564 15.56 -82.40 1.61
C THR A 564 16.53 -81.32 2.10
N PRO A 565 16.19 -80.50 3.11
CA PRO A 565 17.16 -79.58 3.69
C PRO A 565 18.02 -80.31 4.72
N GLN A 566 19.33 -80.39 4.44
CA GLN A 566 20.34 -80.66 5.44
C GLN A 566 20.77 -79.31 6.02
N GLY A 567 20.57 -79.15 7.32
CA GLY A 567 20.99 -77.97 8.05
C GLY A 567 22.50 -77.92 8.20
N ASP A 568 23.01 -76.70 8.35
CA ASP A 568 24.26 -76.46 9.06
C ASP A 568 24.07 -75.21 9.93
N ASP A 569 24.41 -75.43 11.19
CA ASP A 569 24.45 -74.48 12.29
C ASP A 569 25.51 -73.40 12.03
N ALA A 570 25.18 -72.15 12.35
CA ALA A 570 26.17 -71.14 12.71
C ALA A 570 25.56 -70.13 13.68
N ASP A 571 25.72 -70.46 14.95
CA ASP A 571 25.90 -69.59 16.11
C ASP A 571 26.28 -68.13 15.76
N PHE A 572 25.50 -67.17 16.25
CA PHE A 572 26.04 -65.88 16.69
C PHE A 572 25.26 -65.39 17.91
N SER A 573 25.88 -65.59 19.07
CA SER A 573 25.49 -65.10 20.37
C SER A 573 25.70 -63.58 20.52
N ASP A 574 24.68 -62.95 21.07
CA ASP A 574 24.66 -61.85 22.06
C ASP A 574 25.74 -60.75 22.03
N GLY A 575 25.26 -59.52 21.83
CA GLY A 575 25.95 -58.27 22.15
C GLY A 575 24.95 -57.16 22.45
N ALA A 576 24.38 -57.16 23.65
CA ALA A 576 23.48 -56.14 24.15
C ALA A 576 24.19 -54.78 24.31
N THR A 577 23.59 -53.70 23.77
CA THR A 577 23.81 -52.34 24.28
C THR A 577 22.54 -51.52 24.13
N GLN A 578 21.95 -51.14 25.27
CA GLN A 578 20.89 -50.14 25.37
C GLN A 578 21.45 -48.71 25.18
N PRO A 579 20.62 -47.75 24.72
CA PRO A 579 21.03 -46.36 24.46
C PRO A 579 20.93 -45.48 25.73
N PRO A 580 21.73 -44.39 25.87
CA PRO A 580 21.56 -43.44 26.96
C PRO A 580 20.48 -42.40 26.64
N ALA A 581 19.72 -42.06 27.69
CA ALA A 581 18.68 -41.05 27.69
C ALA A 581 19.24 -39.62 27.81
N VAL A 582 18.63 -38.73 27.03
CA VAL A 582 18.27 -37.32 27.28
C VAL A 582 18.92 -36.61 28.48
N ALA A 583 19.61 -35.50 28.17
CA ALA A 583 19.53 -34.22 28.87
C ALA A 583 19.58 -33.09 27.83
#